data_AF-A0A1C3YMD1-F1
#
_entry.id   AF-A0A1C3YMD1-F1
#
_cell.length_a   1.000
_cell.length_b   1.000
_cell.length_c   1.000
_cell.angle_alpha   90.00
_cell.angle_beta   90.00
_cell.angle_gamma   90.00
#
_symmetry.space_group_name_H-M   'P 1'
#
loop_
_entity.id
_entity.type
_entity.pdbx_description
1 polymer ?
#
loop_
_entity_poly.entity_id
_entity_poly.type
_entity_poly.pdbx_seq_one_letter_code
_entity_poly.pdbx_strand_id
1 'polypeptide(L)'
;MIRSSAPINKYLNNELPRFFQLQKRSLTLSRALGFNVIHPSTSTSTTRLGSSSSTSITTPIRNRSFSSSSQLHSQEPIFSAMSSKLIPSDPDHVMVIRNVTPNIATFSVPFSRFGKVKIGGRGTLVKLTSGGLAVFSPVALTKATQAKVIEMGGDVRYIVALDYEHHIFISEWAKEYPTAKIIGPEGLPEKRAKQTDDPKIGNEQFAVVFNKETKRETRIDPEFDTDFDYEYVDGHANLEIVFCYKPERVLIQADLLFNLPPTEQYSKVPEAELPDDGAVGKLFACVQNPRGDTKWLQRFNWYLLAKNRDSFNDSMAVIAQWDFTTMIPCHGDVLEGDGKEVFMKVFDWHIQGGK
;
A
#
# COMPACT_ATOMS: atom_id res chain seq x y z
N MET A 1 -36.66 28.82 13.64
CA MET A 1 -36.82 27.53 14.37
C MET A 1 -35.69 26.61 13.96
N ILE A 2 -34.72 26.42 14.85
CA ILE A 2 -33.54 25.57 14.67
C ILE A 2 -33.98 24.13 14.91
N ARG A 3 -33.89 23.25 13.90
CA ARG A 3 -34.10 21.80 14.09
C ARG A 3 -32.79 21.16 14.54
N SER A 4 -32.89 20.44 15.65
CA SER A 4 -31.87 19.72 16.40
C SER A 4 -31.03 18.75 15.57
N SER A 5 -29.70 18.82 15.71
CA SER A 5 -28.64 17.97 15.13
C SER A 5 -28.34 16.69 15.93
N ALA A 6 -29.28 16.24 16.76
CA ALA A 6 -29.07 15.14 17.71
C ALA A 6 -28.73 13.73 17.14
N PRO A 7 -29.14 13.30 15.91
CA PRO A 7 -28.91 11.91 15.49
C PRO A 7 -27.45 11.60 15.18
N ILE A 8 -26.73 12.54 14.55
CA ILE A 8 -25.36 12.32 14.04
C ILE A 8 -24.36 12.20 15.19
N ASN A 9 -24.50 13.04 16.24
CA ASN A 9 -23.62 12.99 17.41
C ASN A 9 -23.73 11.68 18.21
N LYS A 10 -24.91 11.03 18.22
CA LYS A 10 -25.10 9.76 18.92
C LYS A 10 -24.40 8.59 18.20
N TYR A 11 -24.41 8.59 16.87
CA TYR A 11 -23.67 7.61 16.07
C TYR A 11 -22.16 7.84 16.13
N LEU A 12 -21.71 9.10 16.07
CA LEU A 12 -20.29 9.44 16.17
C LEU A 12 -19.66 9.07 17.53
N ASN A 13 -20.40 9.24 18.63
CA ASN A 13 -19.85 9.00 19.97
C ASN A 13 -19.90 7.53 20.41
N ASN A 14 -20.81 6.70 19.88
CA ASN A 14 -20.99 5.32 20.36
C ASN A 14 -20.51 4.24 19.38
N GLU A 15 -20.62 4.46 18.06
CA GLU A 15 -20.31 3.42 17.05
C GLU A 15 -18.90 3.54 16.47
N LEU A 16 -18.33 4.76 16.33
CA LEU A 16 -16.93 4.92 15.90
C LEU A 16 -15.92 4.22 16.83
N PRO A 17 -16.01 4.35 18.17
CA PRO A 17 -15.10 3.65 19.07
C PRO A 17 -15.18 2.13 18.93
N ARG A 18 -16.38 1.58 18.65
CA ARG A 18 -16.59 0.16 18.35
C ARG A 18 -16.00 -0.24 17.01
N PHE A 19 -16.19 0.56 15.96
CA PHE A 19 -15.55 0.36 14.66
C PHE A 19 -14.02 0.34 14.77
N PHE A 20 -13.43 1.25 15.55
CA PHE A 20 -11.99 1.25 15.80
C PHE A 20 -11.50 0.14 16.73
N GLN A 21 -12.30 -0.32 17.69
CA GLN A 21 -11.99 -1.55 18.42
C GLN A 21 -12.03 -2.77 17.51
N LEU A 22 -12.96 -2.84 16.56
CA LEU A 22 -13.02 -3.89 15.55
C LEU A 22 -11.85 -3.80 14.57
N GLN A 23 -11.42 -2.60 14.18
CA GLN A 23 -10.23 -2.40 13.35
C GLN A 23 -8.95 -2.76 14.10
N LYS A 24 -8.81 -2.35 15.38
CA LYS A 24 -7.73 -2.82 16.26
C LYS A 24 -7.74 -4.33 16.38
N ARG A 25 -8.91 -4.95 16.65
CA ARG A 25 -9.05 -6.40 16.73
C ARG A 25 -8.78 -7.11 15.41
N SER A 26 -9.10 -6.52 14.26
CA SER A 26 -8.83 -7.06 12.92
C SER A 26 -7.35 -6.95 12.52
N LEU A 27 -6.69 -5.84 12.89
CA LEU A 27 -5.22 -5.69 12.79
C LEU A 27 -4.50 -6.66 13.74
N THR A 28 -5.03 -6.85 14.95
CA THR A 28 -4.54 -7.86 15.90
C THR A 28 -4.88 -9.28 15.45
N LEU A 29 -6.02 -9.54 14.79
CA LEU A 29 -6.38 -10.84 14.21
C LEU A 29 -5.56 -11.16 12.97
N SER A 30 -5.22 -10.17 12.15
CA SER A 30 -4.27 -10.35 11.03
C SER A 30 -2.87 -10.70 11.54
N ARG A 31 -2.51 -10.22 12.75
CA ARG A 31 -1.33 -10.71 13.48
C ARG A 31 -1.53 -12.07 14.16
N ALA A 32 -2.74 -12.39 14.62
CA ALA A 32 -3.05 -13.63 15.36
C ALA A 32 -3.41 -14.85 14.48
N LEU A 33 -3.72 -14.65 13.19
CA LEU A 33 -3.97 -15.70 12.20
C LEU A 33 -2.68 -16.33 11.64
N GLY A 34 -1.51 -16.03 12.21
CA GLY A 34 -0.32 -16.87 12.04
C GLY A 34 0.63 -16.50 10.90
N PHE A 35 1.23 -15.31 10.95
CA PHE A 35 2.69 -15.30 10.95
C PHE A 35 3.14 -15.65 12.37
N ASN A 36 3.35 -16.93 12.67
CA ASN A 36 3.94 -17.35 13.94
C ASN A 36 5.36 -17.85 13.72
N VAL A 37 6.30 -17.09 14.28
CA VAL A 37 7.65 -17.51 14.64
C VAL A 37 7.53 -18.34 15.91
N ILE A 38 7.92 -19.61 15.84
CA ILE A 38 8.12 -20.45 17.02
C ILE A 38 9.56 -20.21 17.51
N HIS A 39 9.72 -19.70 18.73
CA HIS A 39 10.99 -19.80 19.45
C HIS A 39 11.14 -21.21 20.04
N PRO A 40 12.34 -21.81 19.98
CA PRO A 40 12.54 -23.18 20.44
C PRO A 40 12.68 -23.24 21.96
N SER A 41 11.86 -24.09 22.59
CA SER A 41 12.13 -24.60 23.93
C SER A 41 12.84 -25.95 23.83
N THR A 42 13.99 -26.01 24.48
CA THR A 42 14.87 -27.17 24.70
C THR A 42 14.15 -28.43 25.18
N SER A 43 14.42 -29.57 24.55
CA SER A 43 14.59 -30.84 25.27
C SER A 43 15.55 -31.77 24.52
N THR A 44 16.61 -32.13 25.23
CA THR A 44 17.53 -33.24 24.96
C THR A 44 16.78 -34.57 25.07
N SER A 45 17.04 -35.52 24.18
CA SER A 45 17.25 -36.95 24.50
C SER A 45 17.49 -37.83 23.26
N THR A 46 18.75 -38.27 23.15
CA THR A 46 19.18 -39.67 23.00
C THR A 46 18.59 -40.55 21.89
N THR A 47 19.42 -40.78 20.88
CA THR A 47 19.41 -41.90 19.93
C THR A 47 19.59 -43.25 20.63
N ARG A 48 18.74 -44.25 20.33
CA ARG A 48 19.10 -45.67 20.38
C ARG A 48 18.40 -46.47 19.28
N LEU A 49 19.18 -47.39 18.72
CA LEU A 49 18.85 -48.39 17.71
C LEU A 49 17.79 -49.41 18.18
N GLY A 50 17.09 -49.99 17.20
CA GLY A 50 16.36 -51.25 17.33
C GLY A 50 15.92 -51.83 15.97
N SER A 51 16.49 -52.98 15.62
CA SER A 51 16.19 -53.92 14.52
C SER A 51 14.73 -54.44 14.54
N SER A 52 14.08 -54.89 13.44
CA SER A 52 14.33 -56.15 12.73
C SER A 52 13.21 -56.46 11.69
N SER A 53 13.59 -57.14 10.59
CA SER A 53 12.89 -58.12 9.70
C SER A 53 11.34 -58.15 9.59
N SER A 54 10.72 -58.29 8.40
CA SER A 54 10.71 -59.53 7.59
C SER A 54 9.83 -59.40 6.32
N THR A 55 9.86 -60.47 5.51
CA THR A 55 9.77 -60.62 4.04
C THR A 55 8.41 -61.05 3.48
N SER A 56 8.09 -60.76 2.20
CA SER A 56 7.42 -61.66 1.20
C SER A 56 7.09 -60.88 -0.10
N ILE A 57 7.85 -60.98 -1.20
CA ILE A 57 7.82 -61.86 -2.40
C ILE A 57 6.48 -61.96 -3.19
N THR A 58 6.58 -61.57 -4.48
CA THR A 58 6.00 -62.11 -5.75
C THR A 58 4.83 -61.44 -6.48
N THR A 59 5.17 -60.97 -7.68
CA THR A 59 4.44 -60.59 -8.92
C THR A 59 3.64 -61.76 -9.56
N PRO A 60 2.66 -61.60 -10.50
CA PRO A 60 2.88 -61.04 -11.85
C PRO A 60 1.74 -60.28 -12.57
N ILE A 61 2.16 -59.71 -13.70
CA ILE A 61 1.52 -58.88 -14.73
C ILE A 61 0.25 -59.48 -15.34
N ARG A 62 -0.75 -58.64 -15.65
CA ARG A 62 -1.62 -58.84 -16.83
C ARG A 62 -2.17 -57.52 -17.39
N ASN A 63 -1.83 -57.25 -18.66
CA ASN A 63 -2.42 -56.22 -19.51
C ASN A 63 -3.94 -56.44 -19.70
N ARG A 64 -4.73 -55.38 -19.51
CA ARG A 64 -5.99 -55.17 -20.25
C ARG A 64 -6.15 -53.69 -20.58
N SER A 65 -6.16 -53.43 -21.88
CA SER A 65 -6.63 -52.20 -22.50
C SER A 65 -8.12 -52.01 -22.22
N PHE A 66 -8.47 -50.84 -21.65
CA PHE A 66 -9.81 -50.28 -21.76
C PHE A 66 -9.65 -48.78 -22.04
N SER A 67 -10.10 -48.39 -23.23
CA SER A 67 -10.35 -47.00 -23.59
C SER A 67 -11.55 -46.50 -22.81
N SER A 68 -11.34 -45.55 -21.90
CA SER A 68 -12.40 -44.64 -21.46
C SER A 68 -11.87 -43.22 -21.58
N SER A 69 -12.53 -42.46 -22.45
CA SER A 69 -12.42 -41.01 -22.55
C SER A 69 -13.02 -40.40 -21.28
N SER A 70 -12.20 -40.21 -20.24
CA SER A 70 -12.53 -39.30 -19.15
C SER A 70 -12.01 -37.92 -19.53
N GLN A 71 -12.94 -37.00 -19.81
CA GLN A 71 -12.67 -35.58 -19.79
C GLN A 71 -12.13 -35.24 -18.39
N LEU A 72 -10.82 -35.04 -18.30
CA LEU A 72 -10.18 -34.35 -17.19
C LEU A 72 -10.69 -32.91 -17.24
N HIS A 73 -11.79 -32.64 -16.53
CA HIS A 73 -12.00 -31.31 -15.98
C HIS A 73 -10.80 -31.05 -15.08
N SER A 74 -9.83 -30.29 -15.60
CA SER A 74 -8.80 -29.66 -14.78
C SER A 74 -9.52 -28.74 -13.82
N GLN A 75 -9.79 -29.26 -12.61
CA GLN A 75 -10.05 -28.40 -11.46
C GLN A 75 -8.74 -27.64 -11.23
N GLU A 76 -8.69 -26.43 -11.78
CA GLU A 76 -7.79 -25.37 -11.34
C GLU A 76 -7.77 -25.40 -9.80
N PRO A 77 -6.60 -25.58 -9.17
CA PRO A 77 -6.54 -25.63 -7.73
C PRO A 77 -7.08 -24.32 -7.16
N ILE A 78 -8.03 -24.44 -6.23
CA ILE A 78 -8.66 -23.34 -5.49
C ILE A 78 -7.63 -22.74 -4.52
N PHE A 79 -6.64 -22.04 -5.06
CA PHE A 79 -5.72 -21.18 -4.31
C PHE A 79 -5.70 -19.84 -5.04
N SER A 80 -6.81 -19.11 -4.91
CA SER A 80 -6.92 -17.72 -5.36
C SER A 80 -5.82 -16.88 -4.71
N ALA A 81 -4.89 -16.38 -5.51
CA ALA A 81 -3.94 -15.35 -5.09
C ALA A 81 -4.68 -14.21 -4.37
N MET A 82 -4.16 -13.74 -3.24
CA MET A 82 -4.81 -12.66 -2.47
C MET A 82 -4.76 -11.32 -3.23
N SER A 83 -3.71 -11.08 -4.02
CA SER A 83 -3.57 -9.89 -4.86
C SER A 83 -4.61 -9.81 -5.98
N SER A 84 -5.03 -10.93 -6.59
CA SER A 84 -5.98 -10.91 -7.70
C SER A 84 -7.36 -10.38 -7.32
N LYS A 85 -7.73 -10.42 -6.04
CA LYS A 85 -8.97 -9.82 -5.51
C LYS A 85 -8.89 -8.30 -5.34
N LEU A 86 -7.68 -7.74 -5.38
CA LEU A 86 -7.42 -6.32 -5.19
C LEU A 86 -7.33 -5.56 -6.51
N ILE A 87 -7.17 -6.28 -7.63
CA ILE A 87 -6.92 -5.73 -8.95
C ILE A 87 -8.22 -5.86 -9.77
N PRO A 88 -8.69 -4.79 -10.42
CA PRO A 88 -9.81 -4.88 -11.36
C PRO A 88 -9.53 -5.90 -12.46
N SER A 89 -10.57 -6.53 -12.99
CA SER A 89 -10.44 -7.48 -14.11
C SER A 89 -9.87 -6.83 -15.38
N ASP A 90 -10.26 -5.58 -15.65
CA ASP A 90 -9.70 -4.73 -16.70
C ASP A 90 -9.18 -3.42 -16.09
N PRO A 91 -7.93 -3.39 -15.61
CA PRO A 91 -7.37 -2.21 -14.97
C PRO A 91 -7.17 -1.05 -15.96
N ASP A 92 -7.04 -1.30 -17.26
CA ASP A 92 -6.84 -0.24 -18.27
C ASP A 92 -8.13 0.57 -18.46
N HIS A 93 -9.28 -0.11 -18.49
CA HIS A 93 -10.59 0.51 -18.67
C HIS A 93 -10.98 1.46 -17.52
N VAL A 94 -10.70 1.07 -16.27
CA VAL A 94 -11.13 1.84 -15.08
C VAL A 94 -10.07 2.81 -14.57
N MET A 95 -8.87 2.81 -15.14
CA MET A 95 -7.78 3.70 -14.69
C MET A 95 -7.93 5.11 -15.23
N VAL A 96 -7.75 6.10 -14.36
CA VAL A 96 -7.64 7.51 -14.73
C VAL A 96 -6.17 7.90 -14.73
N ILE A 97 -5.68 8.34 -15.89
CA ILE A 97 -4.33 8.88 -16.05
C ILE A 97 -4.46 10.39 -16.20
N ARG A 98 -3.77 11.14 -15.34
CA ARG A 98 -3.80 12.61 -15.35
C ARG A 98 -2.43 13.17 -15.05
N ASN A 99 -2.04 14.23 -15.75
CA ASN A 99 -0.91 15.06 -15.36
C ASN A 99 -1.38 16.02 -14.26
N VAL A 100 -0.79 15.91 -13.06
CA VAL A 100 -1.01 16.85 -11.94
C VAL A 100 -0.21 18.13 -12.19
N THR A 101 0.98 17.96 -12.77
CA THR A 101 1.89 19.01 -13.21
C THR A 101 2.52 18.58 -14.54
N PRO A 102 3.32 19.42 -15.22
CA PRO A 102 4.03 19.00 -16.43
C PRO A 102 4.96 17.79 -16.22
N ASN A 103 5.55 17.64 -15.02
CA ASN A 103 6.50 16.55 -14.72
C ASN A 103 5.93 15.44 -13.83
N ILE A 104 4.66 15.52 -13.41
CA ILE A 104 4.03 14.50 -12.55
C ILE A 104 2.72 14.03 -13.17
N ALA A 105 2.62 12.72 -13.40
CA ALA A 105 1.39 12.04 -13.76
C ALA A 105 0.95 11.08 -12.65
N THR A 106 -0.36 10.91 -12.46
CA THR A 106 -0.94 9.94 -11.55
C THR A 106 -1.74 8.89 -12.31
N PHE A 107 -1.69 7.66 -11.81
CA PHE A 107 -2.45 6.51 -12.26
C PHE A 107 -3.45 6.11 -11.16
N SER A 108 -4.68 6.62 -11.26
CA SER A 108 -5.73 6.42 -10.28
C SER A 108 -6.56 5.20 -10.62
N VAL A 109 -6.73 4.30 -9.65
CA VAL A 109 -7.45 3.04 -9.83
C VAL A 109 -8.48 2.83 -8.72
N PRO A 110 -9.61 2.14 -8.99
CA PRO A 110 -10.55 1.79 -7.96
C PRO A 110 -9.95 0.72 -7.05
N PHE A 111 -10.09 0.90 -5.73
CA PHE A 111 -9.64 -0.08 -4.75
C PHE A 111 -10.50 -0.02 -3.48
N SER A 112 -11.05 -1.19 -3.13
CA SER A 112 -11.94 -1.35 -1.98
C SER A 112 -11.25 -2.17 -0.90
N ARG A 113 -11.05 -1.57 0.28
CA ARG A 113 -10.54 -2.31 1.44
C ARG A 113 -11.58 -3.31 1.91
N PHE A 114 -11.15 -4.57 2.07
CA PHE A 114 -12.02 -5.72 2.37
C PHE A 114 -13.19 -5.90 1.38
N GLY A 115 -13.04 -5.41 0.15
CA GLY A 115 -14.06 -5.46 -0.90
C GLY A 115 -15.29 -4.58 -0.67
N LYS A 116 -15.29 -3.69 0.34
CA LYS A 116 -16.47 -2.89 0.71
C LYS A 116 -16.21 -1.40 0.92
N VAL A 117 -15.08 -1.06 1.52
CA VAL A 117 -14.77 0.35 1.85
C VAL A 117 -13.96 0.94 0.71
N LYS A 118 -14.58 1.77 -0.14
CA LYS A 118 -13.89 2.45 -1.24
C LYS A 118 -12.89 3.45 -0.68
N ILE A 119 -11.61 3.21 -0.96
CA ILE A 119 -10.53 4.14 -0.61
C ILE A 119 -9.70 4.55 -1.83
N GLY A 120 -9.88 3.84 -2.96
CA GLY A 120 -9.13 4.07 -4.20
C GLY A 120 -7.66 3.64 -4.07
N GLY A 121 -6.90 3.65 -5.16
CA GLY A 121 -5.46 3.45 -5.16
C GLY A 121 -4.81 4.35 -6.19
N ARG A 122 -3.53 4.69 -6.00
CA ARG A 122 -2.83 5.61 -6.91
C ARG A 122 -1.35 5.30 -6.98
N GLY A 123 -0.86 5.17 -8.20
CA GLY A 123 0.57 5.27 -8.50
C GLY A 123 0.90 6.66 -9.02
N THR A 124 2.13 7.13 -8.77
CA THR A 124 2.60 8.44 -9.22
C THR A 124 3.87 8.28 -10.04
N LEU A 125 3.91 8.85 -11.24
CA LEU A 125 5.09 8.90 -12.10
C LEU A 125 5.63 10.32 -12.11
N VAL A 126 6.90 10.49 -11.74
CA VAL A 126 7.59 11.77 -11.71
C VAL A 126 8.75 11.75 -12.68
N LYS A 127 8.87 12.81 -13.47
CA LYS A 127 10.06 13.07 -14.28
C LYS A 127 11.02 13.95 -13.50
N LEU A 128 12.22 13.42 -13.25
CA LEU A 128 13.30 14.15 -12.61
C LEU A 128 13.83 15.22 -13.57
N THR A 129 14.48 16.24 -13.03
CA THR A 129 15.17 17.30 -13.77
C THR A 129 16.32 16.76 -14.64
N SER A 130 16.87 15.59 -14.29
CA SER A 130 17.82 14.85 -15.12
C SER A 130 17.19 14.16 -16.34
N GLY A 131 15.86 14.08 -16.39
CA GLY A 131 15.08 13.42 -17.44
C GLY A 131 14.68 11.98 -17.12
N GLY A 132 15.30 11.34 -16.12
CA GLY A 132 14.90 10.01 -15.65
C GLY A 132 13.53 10.02 -14.97
N LEU A 133 12.88 8.87 -14.90
CA LEU A 133 11.55 8.72 -14.29
C LEU A 133 11.62 7.92 -12.99
N ALA A 134 10.82 8.35 -12.02
CA ALA A 134 10.55 7.63 -10.77
C ALA A 134 9.07 7.29 -10.67
N VAL A 135 8.75 6.01 -10.41
CA VAL A 135 7.39 5.57 -10.11
C VAL A 135 7.24 5.27 -8.61
N PHE A 136 6.24 5.87 -7.98
CA PHE A 136 5.91 5.72 -6.57
C PHE A 136 4.63 4.91 -6.43
N SER A 137 4.66 3.87 -5.60
CA SER A 137 3.56 2.92 -5.37
C SER A 137 2.93 2.47 -6.70
N PRO A 138 3.70 1.82 -7.60
CA PRO A 138 3.24 1.49 -8.95
C PRO A 138 1.90 0.74 -8.93
N VAL A 139 1.08 0.99 -9.96
CA VAL A 139 -0.16 0.23 -10.24
C VAL A 139 0.09 -0.76 -11.38
N ALA A 140 -0.95 -1.45 -11.87
CA ALA A 140 -0.83 -2.35 -13.02
C ALA A 140 -0.13 -1.68 -14.22
N LEU A 141 0.82 -2.39 -14.85
CA LEU A 141 1.55 -1.90 -16.01
C LEU A 141 0.76 -2.26 -17.28
N THR A 142 -0.31 -1.49 -17.52
CA THR A 142 -1.16 -1.61 -18.70
C THR A 142 -0.57 -0.91 -19.91
N LYS A 143 -1.20 -1.08 -21.08
CA LYS A 143 -0.81 -0.34 -22.30
C LYS A 143 -0.91 1.17 -22.10
N ALA A 144 -1.92 1.66 -21.39
CA ALA A 144 -2.07 3.09 -21.13
C ALA A 144 -0.98 3.62 -20.17
N THR A 145 -0.57 2.87 -19.15
CA THR A 145 0.53 3.30 -18.27
C THR A 145 1.87 3.26 -18.99
N GLN A 146 2.15 2.23 -19.80
CA GLN A 146 3.34 2.19 -20.66
C GLN A 146 3.38 3.38 -21.65
N ALA A 147 2.25 3.71 -22.29
CA ALA A 147 2.17 4.86 -23.19
C ALA A 147 2.47 6.18 -22.47
N LYS A 148 1.96 6.37 -21.25
CA LYS A 148 2.28 7.55 -20.44
C LYS A 148 3.75 7.60 -20.03
N VAL A 149 4.35 6.46 -19.68
CA VAL A 149 5.80 6.38 -19.40
C VAL A 149 6.62 6.82 -20.62
N ILE A 150 6.28 6.32 -21.82
CA ILE A 150 6.93 6.72 -23.07
C ILE A 150 6.76 8.22 -23.33
N GLU A 151 5.54 8.75 -23.17
CA GLU A 151 5.24 10.18 -23.31
C GLU A 151 6.12 11.06 -22.39
N MET A 152 6.39 10.59 -21.17
CA MET A 152 7.20 11.32 -20.20
C MET A 152 8.71 11.15 -20.41
N GLY A 153 9.16 10.20 -21.24
CA GLY A 153 10.56 10.02 -21.61
C GLY A 153 11.05 8.57 -21.64
N GLY A 154 10.24 7.61 -21.15
CA GLY A 154 10.50 6.17 -21.25
C GLY A 154 11.54 5.60 -20.28
N ASP A 155 12.42 6.42 -19.72
CA ASP A 155 13.56 5.97 -18.90
C ASP A 155 13.21 5.88 -17.40
N VAL A 156 12.53 4.80 -17.00
CA VAL A 156 12.24 4.53 -15.58
C VAL A 156 13.49 4.04 -14.87
N ARG A 157 13.98 4.85 -13.93
CA ARG A 157 15.20 4.60 -13.15
C ARG A 157 14.93 4.26 -11.69
N TYR A 158 13.75 4.59 -11.18
CA TYR A 158 13.40 4.38 -9.77
C TYR A 158 12.00 3.78 -9.62
N ILE A 159 11.89 2.71 -8.84
CA ILE A 159 10.62 2.08 -8.46
C ILE A 159 10.54 2.12 -6.94
N VAL A 160 9.60 2.87 -6.40
CA VAL A 160 9.53 3.17 -4.97
C VAL A 160 8.28 2.55 -4.36
N ALA A 161 8.44 1.64 -3.41
CA ALA A 161 7.38 1.32 -2.44
C ALA A 161 7.36 2.44 -1.39
N LEU A 162 6.28 3.21 -1.35
CA LEU A 162 6.12 4.26 -0.34
C LEU A 162 5.93 3.70 1.06
N ASP A 163 5.49 2.44 1.21
CA ASP A 163 5.31 1.82 2.51
C ASP A 163 5.30 0.27 2.41
N TYR A 164 4.94 -0.40 3.51
CA TYR A 164 4.88 -1.84 3.62
C TYR A 164 3.70 -2.52 2.89
N GLU A 165 2.73 -1.76 2.39
CA GLU A 165 1.48 -2.25 1.79
C GLU A 165 1.41 -1.97 0.27
N HIS A 166 2.09 -0.94 -0.22
CA HIS A 166 2.03 -0.47 -1.61
C HIS A 166 3.14 -1.02 -2.51
N HIS A 167 3.24 -2.35 -2.59
CA HIS A 167 4.35 -3.04 -3.28
C HIS A 167 3.92 -4.09 -4.33
N ILE A 168 2.63 -4.38 -4.47
CA ILE A 168 2.16 -5.55 -5.23
C ILE A 168 2.53 -5.54 -6.72
N PHE A 169 2.78 -4.36 -7.31
CA PHE A 169 3.14 -4.23 -8.73
C PHE A 169 4.64 -4.03 -8.99
N ILE A 170 5.48 -4.02 -7.95
CA ILE A 170 6.93 -3.80 -8.13
C ILE A 170 7.56 -4.80 -9.08
N SER A 171 7.20 -6.08 -9.00
CA SER A 171 7.77 -7.13 -9.86
C SER A 171 7.46 -6.92 -11.34
N GLU A 172 6.23 -6.47 -11.62
CA GLU A 172 5.79 -6.19 -12.98
C GLU A 172 6.58 -5.04 -13.60
N TRP A 173 6.78 -3.96 -12.83
CA TRP A 173 7.59 -2.81 -13.26
C TRP A 173 9.08 -3.12 -13.33
N ALA A 174 9.63 -3.86 -12.36
CA ALA A 174 11.04 -4.24 -12.35
C ALA A 174 11.39 -5.19 -13.51
N LYS A 175 10.45 -6.02 -13.94
CA LYS A 175 10.62 -6.87 -15.13
C LYS A 175 10.71 -6.05 -16.42
N GLU A 176 9.90 -4.99 -16.55
CA GLU A 176 9.92 -4.09 -17.71
C GLU A 176 11.14 -3.17 -17.71
N TYR A 177 11.53 -2.67 -16.52
CA TYR A 177 12.63 -1.73 -16.32
C TYR A 177 13.72 -2.35 -15.44
N PRO A 178 14.49 -3.35 -15.95
CA PRO A 178 15.40 -4.15 -15.13
C PRO A 178 16.60 -3.38 -14.58
N THR A 179 16.89 -2.19 -15.10
CA THR A 179 17.93 -1.30 -14.59
C THR A 179 17.44 -0.34 -13.51
N ALA A 180 16.13 -0.28 -13.27
CA ALA A 180 15.57 0.61 -12.27
C ALA A 180 15.97 0.17 -10.85
N LYS A 181 16.36 1.13 -10.03
CA LYS A 181 16.61 0.93 -8.61
C LYS A 181 15.28 0.76 -7.89
N ILE A 182 15.16 -0.31 -7.12
CA ILE A 182 13.98 -0.53 -6.25
C ILE A 182 14.28 0.03 -4.87
N ILE A 183 13.38 0.85 -4.35
CA ILE A 183 13.47 1.54 -3.05
C ILE A 183 12.27 1.16 -2.19
N GLY A 184 12.49 0.96 -0.89
CA GLY A 184 11.40 0.72 0.06
C GLY A 184 11.85 0.74 1.51
N PRO A 185 10.91 0.53 2.45
CA PRO A 185 11.20 0.51 3.87
C PRO A 185 11.80 -0.84 4.30
N GLU A 186 12.45 -0.83 5.46
CA GLU A 186 12.93 -2.03 6.13
C GLU A 186 11.82 -3.07 6.33
N GLY A 187 12.19 -4.36 6.30
CA GLY A 187 11.27 -5.47 6.44
C GLY A 187 10.49 -5.81 5.16
N LEU A 188 10.33 -4.89 4.20
CA LEU A 188 9.57 -5.14 2.98
C LEU A 188 10.26 -6.18 2.08
N PRO A 189 11.59 -6.13 1.86
CA PRO A 189 12.29 -7.17 1.11
C PRO A 189 12.05 -8.57 1.71
N GLU A 190 12.11 -8.71 3.03
CA GLU A 190 11.88 -9.96 3.74
C GLU A 190 10.44 -10.44 3.65
N LYS A 191 9.46 -9.52 3.67
CA LYS A 191 8.05 -9.85 3.43
C LYS A 191 7.87 -10.42 2.03
N ARG A 192 8.39 -9.74 1.00
CA ARG A 192 8.29 -10.17 -0.40
C ARG A 192 8.95 -11.53 -0.62
N ALA A 193 10.14 -11.75 -0.07
CA ALA A 193 10.85 -13.03 -0.15
C ALA A 193 10.06 -14.21 0.43
N LYS A 194 9.18 -13.96 1.41
CA LYS A 194 8.32 -14.99 2.04
C LYS A 194 7.01 -15.22 1.29
N GLN A 195 6.62 -14.35 0.37
CA GLN A 195 5.37 -14.45 -0.39
C GLN A 195 5.55 -15.26 -1.67
N THR A 196 5.86 -16.54 -1.55
CA THR A 196 6.15 -17.43 -2.69
C THR A 196 4.92 -17.84 -3.50
N ASP A 197 3.72 -17.65 -2.94
CA ASP A 197 2.47 -18.17 -3.51
C ASP A 197 1.66 -17.11 -4.28
N ASP A 198 2.18 -15.88 -4.39
CA ASP A 198 1.53 -14.81 -5.14
C ASP A 198 2.32 -14.49 -6.42
N PRO A 199 1.78 -14.78 -7.63
CA PRO A 199 2.52 -14.59 -8.88
C PRO A 199 2.82 -13.12 -9.21
N LYS A 200 2.20 -12.15 -8.51
CA LYS A 200 2.52 -10.73 -8.63
C LYS A 200 3.74 -10.32 -7.80
N ILE A 201 4.18 -11.15 -6.85
CA ILE A 201 5.23 -10.81 -5.90
C ILE A 201 6.44 -11.71 -6.14
N GLY A 202 7.50 -11.10 -6.67
CA GLY A 202 8.82 -11.69 -6.81
C GLY A 202 9.76 -11.32 -5.67
N ASN A 203 11.01 -11.74 -5.82
CA ASN A 203 12.09 -11.55 -4.86
C ASN A 203 13.20 -10.67 -5.44
N GLU A 204 12.81 -9.50 -5.96
CA GLU A 204 13.76 -8.54 -6.53
C GLU A 204 14.63 -7.91 -5.44
N GLN A 205 15.88 -7.58 -5.78
CA GLN A 205 16.77 -6.88 -4.87
C GLN A 205 16.38 -5.40 -4.75
N PHE A 206 16.32 -4.93 -3.51
CA PHE A 206 16.14 -3.50 -3.21
C PHE A 206 17.50 -2.84 -3.22
N ALA A 207 17.66 -1.82 -4.07
CA ALA A 207 18.88 -1.03 -4.15
C ALA A 207 19.06 -0.15 -2.91
N VAL A 208 17.95 0.32 -2.34
CA VAL A 208 17.93 1.18 -1.14
C VAL A 208 16.82 0.71 -0.22
N VAL A 209 17.17 0.49 1.04
CA VAL A 209 16.23 0.13 2.10
C VAL A 209 16.34 1.17 3.21
N PHE A 210 15.26 1.92 3.44
CA PHE A 210 15.21 2.87 4.55
C PHE A 210 15.07 2.12 5.86
N ASN A 211 16.03 2.35 6.76
CA ASN A 211 16.01 1.81 8.11
C ASN A 211 15.90 2.94 9.14
N LYS A 212 15.36 2.62 10.31
CA LYS A 212 15.12 3.60 11.36
C LYS A 212 16.40 4.26 11.86
N GLU A 213 17.48 3.50 11.98
CA GLU A 213 18.73 3.93 12.60
C GLU A 213 19.45 5.00 11.79
N THR A 214 19.36 4.93 10.46
CA THR A 214 20.07 5.81 9.51
C THR A 214 19.10 6.59 8.61
N LYS A 215 17.83 6.74 9.02
CA LYS A 215 16.76 7.28 8.16
C LYS A 215 17.05 8.64 7.51
N ARG A 216 17.85 9.50 8.15
CA ARG A 216 18.26 10.82 7.65
C ARG A 216 19.64 10.85 6.99
N GLU A 217 20.39 9.77 7.11
CA GLU A 217 21.70 9.55 6.47
C GLU A 217 21.55 8.81 5.14
N THR A 218 20.48 8.01 4.99
CA THR A 218 20.18 7.24 3.79
C THR A 218 20.06 8.16 2.56
N ARG A 219 20.73 7.78 1.47
CA ARG A 219 20.74 8.47 0.18
C ARG A 219 20.36 7.49 -0.93
N ILE A 220 19.58 7.94 -1.92
CA ILE A 220 19.08 7.05 -2.97
C ILE A 220 20.02 7.05 -4.17
N ASP A 221 20.23 8.24 -4.73
CA ASP A 221 21.12 8.50 -5.86
C ASP A 221 21.32 10.01 -5.98
N PRO A 222 22.52 10.52 -6.34
CA PRO A 222 22.73 11.96 -6.49
C PRO A 222 21.70 12.68 -7.38
N GLU A 223 21.22 12.07 -8.48
CA GLU A 223 20.22 12.71 -9.33
C GLU A 223 18.83 12.74 -8.66
N PHE A 224 18.49 11.70 -7.90
CA PHE A 224 17.23 11.61 -7.18
C PHE A 224 17.22 12.59 -6.00
N ASP A 225 18.30 12.61 -5.22
CA ASP A 225 18.46 13.45 -4.03
C ASP A 225 18.51 14.95 -4.39
N THR A 226 18.90 15.28 -5.64
CA THR A 226 18.83 16.65 -6.17
C THR A 226 17.39 17.16 -6.20
N ASP A 227 16.44 16.33 -6.61
CA ASP A 227 15.04 16.72 -6.83
C ASP A 227 14.13 16.49 -5.62
N PHE A 228 14.50 15.57 -4.73
CA PHE A 228 13.64 15.17 -3.62
C PHE A 228 14.22 15.52 -2.25
N ASP A 229 13.35 15.98 -1.36
CA ASP A 229 13.51 15.74 0.07
C ASP A 229 12.68 14.51 0.43
N TYR A 230 13.08 13.74 1.43
CA TYR A 230 12.34 12.57 1.89
C TYR A 230 12.56 12.26 3.36
N GLU A 231 11.57 11.63 3.99
CA GLU A 231 11.58 11.25 5.40
C GLU A 231 10.94 9.86 5.53
N TYR A 232 11.69 8.95 6.14
CA TYR A 232 11.17 7.66 6.55
C TYR A 232 10.48 7.78 7.92
N VAL A 233 9.15 7.69 7.90
CA VAL A 233 8.28 7.77 9.05
C VAL A 233 8.18 6.38 9.70
N ASP A 234 9.29 5.93 10.32
CA ASP A 234 9.38 4.64 11.03
C ASP A 234 8.37 4.49 12.18
N GLY A 235 7.84 5.61 12.68
CA GLY A 235 6.77 5.63 13.66
C GLY A 235 5.37 5.33 13.10
N HIS A 236 5.20 5.30 11.77
CA HIS A 236 3.94 5.01 11.11
C HIS A 236 3.62 3.51 11.11
N ALA A 237 2.34 3.15 11.13
CA ALA A 237 1.86 1.77 11.19
C ALA A 237 2.31 0.91 10.00
N ASN A 238 2.54 1.54 8.85
CA ASN A 238 2.95 0.90 7.62
C ASN A 238 4.40 1.21 7.23
N LEU A 239 5.20 1.83 8.10
CA LEU A 239 6.61 2.17 7.80
C LEU A 239 6.74 3.00 6.51
N GLU A 240 6.16 4.20 6.55
CA GLU A 240 5.97 5.01 5.35
C GLU A 240 7.18 5.89 5.02
N ILE A 241 7.43 6.11 3.74
CA ILE A 241 8.45 7.00 3.21
C ILE A 241 7.73 8.09 2.43
N VAL A 242 7.90 9.33 2.86
CA VAL A 242 7.26 10.50 2.26
C VAL A 242 8.30 11.23 1.42
N PHE A 243 7.91 11.68 0.23
CA PHE A 243 8.79 12.39 -0.70
C PHE A 243 8.22 13.77 -1.01
N CYS A 244 9.07 14.79 -1.07
CA CYS A 244 8.74 16.13 -1.56
C CYS A 244 9.53 16.38 -2.83
N TYR A 245 8.86 16.41 -3.98
CA TYR A 245 9.44 16.83 -5.24
C TYR A 245 9.61 18.34 -5.23
N LYS A 246 10.84 18.80 -5.00
CA LYS A 246 11.20 20.21 -4.85
C LYS A 246 10.88 21.07 -6.07
N PRO A 247 11.17 20.63 -7.33
CA PRO A 247 11.00 21.49 -8.50
C PRO A 247 9.58 22.04 -8.69
N GLU A 248 8.56 21.27 -8.30
CA GLU A 248 7.15 21.66 -8.46
C GLU A 248 6.38 21.68 -7.13
N ARG A 249 7.09 21.60 -5.99
CA ARG A 249 6.51 21.75 -4.65
C ARG A 249 5.39 20.74 -4.38
N VAL A 250 5.66 19.46 -4.66
CA VAL A 250 4.66 18.37 -4.56
C VAL A 250 5.06 17.34 -3.52
N LEU A 251 4.23 17.15 -2.50
CA LEU A 251 4.36 16.07 -1.52
C LEU A 251 3.69 14.80 -2.05
N ILE A 252 4.40 13.68 -2.02
CA ILE A 252 3.92 12.36 -2.43
C ILE A 252 3.99 11.46 -1.19
N GLN A 253 2.84 10.85 -0.85
CA GLN A 253 2.70 9.97 0.30
C GLN A 253 1.67 8.86 0.02
N ALA A 254 1.74 7.78 0.78
CA ALA A 254 0.83 6.66 0.65
C ALA A 254 -0.35 6.79 1.62
N ASP A 255 -0.11 6.38 2.86
CA ASP A 255 -1.10 6.15 3.90
C ASP A 255 -1.05 7.16 5.04
N LEU A 256 -0.16 8.15 4.96
CA LEU A 256 0.03 9.15 6.00
C LEU A 256 -1.25 9.96 6.19
N LEU A 257 -1.88 10.37 5.09
CA LEU A 257 -3.14 11.08 5.07
C LEU A 257 -4.03 10.59 3.93
N PHE A 258 -5.27 10.24 4.26
CA PHE A 258 -6.26 9.94 3.23
C PHE A 258 -7.06 11.22 2.91
N ASN A 259 -7.45 11.40 1.64
CA ASN A 259 -8.34 12.49 1.23
C ASN A 259 -9.64 11.93 0.62
N LEU A 260 -10.42 11.24 1.45
CA LEU A 260 -11.65 10.60 1.01
C LEU A 260 -12.81 11.62 0.89
N PRO A 261 -13.81 11.38 -0.01
CA PRO A 261 -14.00 10.20 -0.85
C PRO A 261 -13.04 10.10 -2.05
N PRO A 262 -12.80 8.89 -2.58
CA PRO A 262 -11.90 8.66 -3.72
C PRO A 262 -12.59 8.92 -5.06
N THR A 263 -13.02 10.17 -5.29
CA THR A 263 -13.87 10.53 -6.44
C THR A 263 -13.18 10.23 -7.78
N GLU A 264 -11.94 10.69 -7.96
CA GLU A 264 -11.21 10.51 -9.21
C GLU A 264 -10.95 9.03 -9.49
N GLN A 265 -10.57 8.28 -8.44
CA GLN A 265 -10.18 6.87 -8.50
C GLN A 265 -11.32 5.93 -8.88
N TYR A 266 -12.57 6.37 -8.75
CA TYR A 266 -13.75 5.62 -9.17
C TYR A 266 -14.49 6.26 -10.36
N SER A 267 -14.02 7.38 -10.90
CA SER A 267 -14.74 8.16 -11.91
C SER A 267 -14.97 7.45 -13.25
N LYS A 268 -14.18 6.43 -13.57
CA LYS A 268 -14.35 5.57 -14.76
C LYS A 268 -15.01 4.22 -14.48
N VAL A 269 -15.33 3.92 -13.22
CA VAL A 269 -16.04 2.68 -12.90
C VAL A 269 -17.49 2.83 -13.33
N PRO A 270 -18.04 1.92 -14.16
CA PRO A 270 -19.45 1.96 -14.53
C PRO A 270 -20.35 1.99 -13.29
N GLU A 271 -21.43 2.78 -13.32
CA GLU A 271 -22.31 2.95 -12.17
C GLU A 271 -22.87 1.61 -11.63
N ALA A 272 -23.14 0.67 -12.53
CA ALA A 272 -23.62 -0.68 -12.19
C ALA A 272 -22.57 -1.55 -11.47
N GLU A 273 -21.28 -1.20 -11.55
CA GLU A 273 -20.16 -1.92 -10.94
C GLU A 273 -19.63 -1.23 -9.68
N LEU A 274 -20.14 -0.05 -9.34
CA LEU A 274 -19.73 0.68 -8.15
C LEU A 274 -20.06 -0.12 -6.88
N PRO A 275 -19.07 -0.38 -6.01
CA PRO A 275 -19.33 -1.00 -4.71
C PRO A 275 -20.26 -0.12 -3.87
N ASP A 276 -21.25 -0.75 -3.23
CA ASP A 276 -22.00 -0.10 -2.16
C ASP A 276 -21.07 0.10 -0.96
N ASP A 277 -20.76 1.37 -0.66
CA ASP A 277 -19.97 1.75 0.51
C ASP A 277 -20.63 1.32 1.83
N GLY A 278 -21.96 1.14 1.81
CA GLY A 278 -22.77 0.96 2.99
C GLY A 278 -22.61 2.12 3.99
N ALA A 279 -23.20 1.97 5.18
CA ALA A 279 -23.06 2.97 6.23
C ALA A 279 -21.61 3.08 6.76
N VAL A 280 -20.90 1.94 6.82
CA VAL A 280 -19.53 1.87 7.35
C VAL A 280 -18.53 2.56 6.43
N GLY A 281 -18.59 2.31 5.11
CA GLY A 281 -17.71 2.97 4.15
C GLY A 281 -17.95 4.47 4.08
N LYS A 282 -19.22 4.91 4.10
CA LYS A 282 -19.57 6.35 4.18
C LYS A 282 -19.04 7.01 5.45
N LEU A 283 -19.14 6.33 6.59
CA LEU A 283 -18.59 6.82 7.85
C LEU A 283 -17.06 6.90 7.82
N PHE A 284 -16.42 5.87 7.26
CA PHE A 284 -14.97 5.86 7.09
C PHE A 284 -14.50 6.99 6.19
N ALA A 285 -15.15 7.18 5.03
CA ALA A 285 -14.86 8.29 4.12
C ALA A 285 -15.03 9.66 4.81
N CYS A 286 -16.08 9.84 5.63
CA CYS A 286 -16.28 11.06 6.41
C CYS A 286 -15.16 11.31 7.43
N VAL A 287 -14.73 10.26 8.15
CA VAL A 287 -13.63 10.37 9.12
C VAL A 287 -12.29 10.65 8.46
N GLN A 288 -12.08 10.10 7.27
CA GLN A 288 -10.86 10.26 6.47
C GLN A 288 -10.96 11.44 5.48
N ASN A 289 -11.90 12.36 5.70
CA ASN A 289 -12.02 13.57 4.92
C ASN A 289 -11.26 14.70 5.64
N PRO A 290 -10.19 15.26 5.05
CA PRO A 290 -9.44 16.35 5.64
C PRO A 290 -10.15 17.72 5.48
N ARG A 291 -11.25 17.78 4.73
CA ARG A 291 -12.09 18.97 4.56
C ARG A 291 -13.02 19.10 5.77
N GLY A 292 -13.09 20.29 6.37
CA GLY A 292 -13.96 20.54 7.54
C GLY A 292 -13.30 20.21 8.90
N ASP A 293 -14.05 19.57 9.82
CA ASP A 293 -13.53 19.22 11.16
C ASP A 293 -12.63 17.98 11.08
N THR A 294 -11.33 18.18 11.31
CA THR A 294 -10.30 17.13 11.21
C THR A 294 -10.09 16.35 12.52
N LYS A 295 -10.86 16.60 13.60
CA LYS A 295 -10.63 15.97 14.91
C LYS A 295 -10.65 14.44 14.88
N TRP A 296 -11.53 13.83 14.08
CA TRP A 296 -11.58 12.37 13.98
C TRP A 296 -10.42 11.81 13.16
N LEU A 297 -10.00 12.51 12.11
CA LEU A 297 -8.79 12.20 11.35
C LEU A 297 -7.52 12.32 12.21
N GLN A 298 -7.42 13.38 13.03
CA GLN A 298 -6.35 13.57 14.02
C GLN A 298 -6.33 12.44 15.06
N ARG A 299 -7.49 12.01 15.57
CA ARG A 299 -7.60 10.85 16.48
C ARG A 299 -7.19 9.55 15.79
N PHE A 300 -7.60 9.36 14.54
CA PHE A 300 -7.23 8.20 13.74
C PHE A 300 -5.70 8.10 13.63
N ASN A 301 -5.07 9.19 13.19
CA ASN A 301 -3.62 9.32 13.12
C ASN A 301 -2.96 9.01 14.48
N TRP A 302 -3.37 9.72 15.53
CA TRP A 302 -2.75 9.63 16.85
C TRP A 302 -2.82 8.26 17.52
N TYR A 303 -3.96 7.57 17.37
CA TYR A 303 -4.25 6.34 18.09
C TYR A 303 -4.06 5.07 17.27
N LEU A 304 -4.09 5.15 15.94
CA LEU A 304 -4.02 3.98 15.06
C LEU A 304 -2.80 3.98 14.16
N LEU A 305 -2.44 5.12 13.56
CA LEU A 305 -1.33 5.19 12.60
C LEU A 305 0.02 5.46 13.27
N ALA A 306 0.09 6.34 14.28
CA ALA A 306 1.32 6.60 15.02
C ALA A 306 1.61 5.49 16.07
N LYS A 307 2.35 4.45 15.66
CA LYS A 307 2.74 3.32 16.52
C LYS A 307 3.88 3.67 17.47
N ASN A 308 4.85 4.42 16.99
CA ASN A 308 5.84 5.11 17.81
C ASN A 308 5.61 6.61 17.66
N ARG A 309 4.96 7.20 18.66
CA ARG A 309 4.49 8.58 18.57
C ARG A 309 5.62 9.59 18.56
N ASP A 310 6.67 9.36 19.32
CA ASP A 310 7.78 10.32 19.40
C ASP A 310 8.50 10.39 18.05
N SER A 311 8.78 9.23 17.43
CA SER A 311 9.34 9.17 16.08
C SER A 311 8.40 9.75 15.01
N PHE A 312 7.09 9.49 15.14
CA PHE A 312 6.09 10.05 14.23
C PHE A 312 6.03 11.58 14.34
N ASN A 313 6.00 12.13 15.55
CA ASN A 313 6.00 13.57 15.80
C ASN A 313 7.25 14.24 15.22
N ASP A 314 8.42 13.67 15.48
CA ASP A 314 9.70 14.13 14.93
C ASP A 314 9.68 14.15 13.40
N SER A 315 9.14 13.10 12.76
CA SER A 315 8.99 13.05 11.30
C SER A 315 7.99 14.10 10.77
N MET A 316 6.87 14.32 11.46
CA MET A 316 5.89 15.35 11.07
C MET A 316 6.48 16.76 11.19
N ALA A 317 7.31 17.01 12.20
CA ALA A 317 8.00 18.29 12.36
C ALA A 317 9.03 18.55 11.25
N VAL A 318 9.68 17.51 10.71
CA VAL A 318 10.55 17.61 9.52
C VAL A 318 9.73 17.92 8.27
N ILE A 319 8.70 17.13 7.98
CA ILE A 319 7.84 17.32 6.79
C ILE A 319 7.13 18.69 6.83
N ALA A 320 6.79 19.18 8.04
CA ALA A 320 6.24 20.51 8.25
C ALA A 320 7.18 21.65 7.80
N GLN A 321 8.48 21.42 7.65
CA GLN A 321 9.44 22.42 7.16
C GLN A 321 9.57 22.46 5.64
N TRP A 322 9.17 21.39 4.93
CA TRP A 322 9.29 21.33 3.48
C TRP A 322 8.34 22.28 2.77
N ASP A 323 8.77 22.75 1.59
CA ASP A 323 8.03 23.72 0.79
C ASP A 323 7.20 23.03 -0.29
N PHE A 324 5.97 22.65 0.05
CA PHE A 324 5.00 22.05 -0.89
C PHE A 324 3.69 22.83 -0.93
N THR A 325 2.95 22.72 -2.04
CA THR A 325 1.61 23.28 -2.23
C THR A 325 0.61 22.22 -2.66
N THR A 326 1.08 21.18 -3.35
CA THR A 326 0.26 20.05 -3.78
C THR A 326 0.62 18.81 -2.96
N MET A 327 -0.37 18.00 -2.60
CA MET A 327 -0.16 16.71 -1.93
C MET A 327 -0.91 15.60 -2.67
N ILE A 328 -0.19 14.55 -3.04
CA ILE A 328 -0.69 13.36 -3.74
C ILE A 328 -0.74 12.19 -2.75
N PRO A 329 -1.93 11.82 -2.23
CA PRO A 329 -2.13 10.61 -1.45
C PRO A 329 -2.27 9.36 -2.34
N CYS A 330 -1.98 8.17 -1.81
CA CYS A 330 -2.40 6.93 -2.48
C CYS A 330 -3.92 6.76 -2.44
N HIS A 331 -4.55 7.13 -1.31
CA HIS A 331 -5.98 6.99 -1.08
C HIS A 331 -6.70 8.33 -1.04
N GLY A 332 -7.64 8.54 -1.97
CA GLY A 332 -8.39 9.79 -2.10
C GLY A 332 -7.92 10.69 -3.23
N ASP A 333 -8.56 11.85 -3.33
CA ASP A 333 -8.29 12.85 -4.38
C ASP A 333 -6.99 13.62 -4.09
N VAL A 334 -6.35 14.15 -5.14
CA VAL A 334 -5.17 15.02 -5.00
C VAL A 334 -5.59 16.35 -4.35
N LEU A 335 -4.75 16.85 -3.44
CA LEU A 335 -4.94 18.16 -2.79
C LEU A 335 -4.08 19.19 -3.51
N GLU A 336 -4.68 19.93 -4.43
CA GLU A 336 -3.99 20.90 -5.28
C GLU A 336 -4.15 22.34 -4.74
N GLY A 337 -3.03 23.02 -4.52
CA GLY A 337 -2.99 24.42 -4.07
C GLY A 337 -3.08 24.64 -2.56
N ASP A 338 -3.63 23.69 -1.80
CA ASP A 338 -3.80 23.79 -0.34
C ASP A 338 -3.27 22.57 0.44
N GLY A 339 -2.44 21.73 -0.19
CA GLY A 339 -1.91 20.51 0.42
C GLY A 339 -1.14 20.79 1.72
N LYS A 340 -0.38 21.90 1.78
CA LYS A 340 0.34 22.31 2.99
C LYS A 340 -0.58 22.73 4.13
N GLU A 341 -1.60 23.53 3.84
CA GLU A 341 -2.57 23.95 4.84
C GLU A 341 -3.29 22.73 5.44
N VAL A 342 -3.72 21.81 4.58
CA VAL A 342 -4.36 20.56 4.99
C VAL A 342 -3.41 19.71 5.84
N PHE A 343 -2.15 19.56 5.44
CA PHE A 343 -1.14 18.83 6.20
C PHE A 343 -0.96 19.44 7.60
N MET A 344 -0.72 20.76 7.69
CA MET A 344 -0.51 21.43 8.97
C MET A 344 -1.71 21.27 9.90
N LYS A 345 -2.93 21.36 9.35
CA LYS A 345 -4.16 21.18 10.11
C LYS A 345 -4.36 19.75 10.61
N VAL A 346 -4.11 18.75 9.77
CA VAL A 346 -4.33 17.33 10.13
C VAL A 346 -3.26 16.83 11.10
N PHE A 347 -2.02 17.28 10.98
CA PHE A 347 -0.93 16.85 11.84
C PHE A 347 -0.61 17.80 12.98
N ASP A 348 -1.44 18.82 13.22
CA ASP A 348 -1.25 19.82 14.28
C ASP A 348 -0.92 19.20 15.65
N TRP A 349 -1.65 18.17 16.07
CA TRP A 349 -1.37 17.45 17.31
C TRP A 349 0.04 16.85 17.37
N HIS A 350 0.51 16.29 16.25
CA HIS A 350 1.83 15.69 16.15
C HIS A 350 2.93 16.77 16.10
N ILE A 351 2.68 17.87 15.40
CA ILE A 351 3.61 19.00 15.26
C ILE A 351 3.79 19.75 16.60
N GLN A 352 2.70 19.95 17.34
CA GLN A 352 2.74 20.58 18.67
C GLN A 352 3.20 19.62 19.79
N GLY A 353 3.25 18.31 19.52
CA GLY A 353 3.58 17.29 20.51
C GLY A 353 2.48 17.05 21.56
N GLY A 354 1.23 17.46 21.30
CA GLY A 354 0.11 17.44 22.25
C GLY A 354 -1.27 17.40 21.58
N LYS A 355 -2.36 17.28 22.35
CA LYS A 355 -3.75 17.22 21.83
C LYS A 355 -4.61 18.40 22.25
#